data_AF-A0A143X498-F1
#
_entry.id   AF-A0A143X498-F1
#
_cell.length_a   1.000
_cell.length_b   1.000
_cell.length_c   1.000
_cell.angle_alpha   90.00
_cell.angle_beta   90.00
_cell.angle_gamma   90.00
#
_symmetry.space_group_name_H-M   'P 1'
#
loop_
_entity.id
_entity.type
_entity.pdbx_description
1 polymer ?
#
loop_
_entity_poly.entity_id
_entity_poly.type
_entity_poly.pdbx_seq_one_letter_code
_entity_poly.pdbx_strand_id
1 'polypeptide(L)'
;MVAGYCWDWIKDGKNNSEIHDIQIGNFGMSWNLGSSSTWAIDPESVNEIGCIHTCQGLEFDYVGVIIGEDLRYDNGIVTDFFQRARTDQSIKGLKGLYKKDKEQALRIADRIIKNTYRTLLTRGQKGCYIYCVDKNLATYLKERLKHKTYKNESDC
;
A
#
# COMPACT_ATOMS: atom_id res chain seq x y z
N MET A 1 9.87 5.15 -0.17
CA MET A 1 8.90 4.28 0.54
C MET A 1 7.56 4.32 -0.20
N VAL A 2 6.69 3.30 -0.10
CA VAL A 2 5.41 3.27 -0.84
C VAL A 2 4.25 2.84 0.05
N ALA A 3 3.02 3.26 -0.28
CA ALA A 3 1.82 2.92 0.52
C ALA A 3 0.58 2.63 -0.34
N GLY A 4 -0.38 1.89 0.25
CA GLY A 4 -1.73 1.76 -0.30
C GLY A 4 -2.56 3.04 -0.17
N TYR A 5 -3.63 3.19 -0.95
CA TYR A 5 -4.47 4.40 -0.94
C TYR A 5 -5.48 4.44 0.22
N CYS A 6 -4.99 4.47 1.46
CA CYS A 6 -5.83 4.66 2.65
C CYS A 6 -5.90 6.12 3.13
N TRP A 7 -4.96 6.97 2.72
CA TRP A 7 -4.86 8.35 3.16
C TRP A 7 -5.27 9.33 2.06
N ASP A 8 -6.11 10.30 2.40
CA ASP A 8 -6.56 11.34 1.49
C ASP A 8 -5.38 12.22 1.05
N TRP A 9 -5.40 12.65 -0.20
CA TRP A 9 -4.49 13.69 -0.68
C TRP A 9 -4.99 15.06 -0.20
N ILE A 10 -4.21 15.71 0.66
CA ILE A 10 -4.51 17.04 1.17
C ILE A 10 -4.15 18.04 0.07
N LYS A 11 -5.16 18.68 -0.53
CA LYS A 11 -4.99 19.60 -1.66
C LYS A 11 -4.04 20.78 -1.35
N ASP A 12 -4.06 21.25 -0.12
CA ASP A 12 -3.20 22.36 0.34
C ASP A 12 -1.77 21.89 0.66
N GLY A 13 -1.56 20.58 0.82
CA GLY A 13 -0.25 19.94 0.98
C GLY A 13 0.50 19.74 -0.32
N LYS A 14 -0.10 20.04 -1.47
CA LYS A 14 0.42 19.66 -2.80
C LYS A 14 1.82 20.21 -3.13
N ASN A 15 2.30 21.22 -2.41
CA ASN A 15 3.65 21.80 -2.54
C ASN A 15 4.34 22.02 -1.17
N ASN A 16 3.86 21.39 -0.10
CA ASN A 16 4.40 21.58 1.24
C ASN A 16 4.60 20.23 1.94
N SER A 17 5.85 19.78 2.02
CA SER A 17 6.25 18.54 2.70
C SER A 17 6.10 18.57 4.22
N GLU A 18 5.86 19.74 4.82
CA GLU A 18 5.47 19.84 6.24
C GLU A 18 4.01 19.46 6.50
N ILE A 19 3.19 19.34 5.43
CA ILE A 19 1.81 18.86 5.52
C ILE A 19 1.80 17.37 5.25
N HIS A 20 1.65 16.58 6.31
CA HIS A 20 1.67 15.13 6.23
C HIS A 20 0.30 14.57 5.87
N ASP A 21 0.17 13.98 4.67
CA ASP A 21 -1.04 13.29 4.22
C ASP A 21 -1.23 11.94 4.94
N ILE A 22 -0.12 11.22 5.14
CA ILE A 22 -0.09 9.91 5.76
C ILE A 22 0.32 10.06 7.21
N GLN A 23 -0.63 9.84 8.12
CA GLN A 23 -0.39 9.83 9.56
C GLN A 23 -0.61 8.42 10.12
N ILE A 24 0.40 7.90 10.83
CA ILE A 24 0.38 6.59 11.48
C ILE A 24 0.98 6.75 12.88
N GLY A 25 0.15 6.94 13.90
CA GLY A 25 0.62 7.31 15.23
C GLY A 25 1.43 8.60 15.19
N ASN A 26 2.70 8.56 15.60
CA ASN A 26 3.61 9.71 15.58
C ASN A 26 4.38 9.85 14.26
N PHE A 27 4.28 8.87 13.36
CA PHE A 27 4.88 8.95 12.04
C PHE A 27 3.96 9.74 11.10
N GLY A 28 4.52 10.71 10.38
CA GLY A 28 3.84 11.53 9.40
C GLY A 28 4.71 11.71 8.15
N MET A 29 4.12 11.60 6.97
CA MET A 29 4.83 11.84 5.70
C MET A 29 3.84 12.30 4.61
N SER A 30 4.32 13.08 3.65
CA SER A 30 3.51 13.53 2.51
C SER A 30 3.50 12.50 1.39
N TRP A 31 2.39 12.45 0.65
CA TRP A 31 2.40 11.78 -0.65
C TRP A 31 3.36 12.49 -1.60
N ASN A 32 3.92 11.78 -2.58
CA ASN A 32 4.88 12.38 -3.50
C ASN A 32 4.29 13.59 -4.26
N LEU A 33 4.90 14.76 -4.10
CA LEU A 33 4.37 16.03 -4.58
C LEU A 33 4.97 16.39 -5.94
N GLY A 34 4.57 15.66 -6.98
CA GLY A 34 4.95 16.06 -8.34
C GLY A 34 5.28 14.89 -9.25
N SER A 35 4.80 15.01 -10.49
CA SER A 35 5.06 14.06 -11.56
C SER A 35 6.54 14.03 -11.92
N SER A 36 7.17 12.87 -11.82
CA SER A 36 7.93 12.31 -12.94
C SER A 36 8.44 10.93 -12.56
N SER A 37 8.67 10.11 -13.57
CA SER A 37 9.42 8.84 -13.54
C SER A 37 10.77 8.91 -12.79
N THR A 38 11.21 10.10 -12.41
CA THR A 38 12.44 10.43 -11.68
C THR A 38 12.29 10.54 -10.16
N TRP A 39 11.06 10.50 -9.59
CA TRP A 39 10.85 10.51 -8.13
C TRP A 39 11.67 9.43 -7.41
N ALA A 40 11.73 8.22 -7.97
CA ALA A 40 12.48 7.11 -7.39
C ALA A 40 14.01 7.33 -7.27
N ILE A 41 14.54 8.35 -7.95
CA ILE A 41 15.98 8.58 -8.12
C ILE A 41 16.41 9.90 -7.45
N ASP A 42 15.45 10.75 -7.06
CA ASP A 42 15.73 12.02 -6.39
C ASP A 42 16.13 11.78 -4.91
N PRO A 43 17.27 12.29 -4.43
CA PRO A 43 17.64 12.21 -3.01
C PRO A 43 16.56 12.74 -2.05
N GLU A 44 15.78 13.74 -2.47
CA GLU A 44 14.71 14.34 -1.67
C GLU A 44 13.47 13.43 -1.54
N SER A 45 13.34 12.40 -2.39
CA SER A 45 12.23 11.43 -2.38
C SER A 45 12.17 10.57 -1.11
N VAL A 46 13.25 10.55 -0.32
CA VAL A 46 13.29 9.89 0.99
C VAL A 46 12.24 10.47 1.95
N ASN A 47 11.87 11.74 1.76
CA ASN A 47 10.89 12.44 2.58
C ASN A 47 9.43 12.24 2.10
N GLU A 48 9.21 11.41 1.08
CA GLU A 48 7.91 11.23 0.45
C GLU A 48 7.49 9.75 0.34
N ILE A 49 6.19 9.53 0.21
CA ILE A 49 5.60 8.21 -0.03
C ILE A 49 5.06 8.14 -1.46
N GLY A 50 5.57 7.18 -2.21
CA GLY A 50 5.07 6.86 -3.56
C GLY A 50 3.77 6.06 -3.51
N CYS A 51 2.95 6.24 -4.54
CA CYS A 51 1.72 5.49 -4.74
C CYS A 51 1.87 4.43 -5.85
N ILE A 52 0.82 3.63 -6.07
CA ILE A 52 0.85 2.58 -7.11
C ILE A 52 1.17 3.13 -8.51
N HIS A 53 0.71 4.35 -8.84
CA HIS A 53 0.93 4.93 -10.17
C HIS A 53 2.36 5.40 -10.39
N THR A 54 3.05 5.85 -9.34
CA THR A 54 4.44 6.31 -9.43
C THR A 54 5.43 5.15 -9.44
N CYS A 55 5.06 4.01 -8.85
CA CYS A 55 5.92 2.83 -8.79
C CYS A 55 5.73 1.89 -9.99
N GLN A 56 4.77 2.14 -10.86
CA GLN A 56 4.49 1.27 -12.00
C GLN A 56 5.59 1.41 -13.06
N GLY A 57 6.29 0.30 -13.35
CA GLY A 57 7.41 0.28 -14.31
C GLY A 57 8.78 0.60 -13.68
N LEU A 58 8.83 0.80 -12.36
CA LEU A 58 10.06 0.96 -11.60
C LEU A 58 10.36 -0.29 -10.77
N GLU A 59 11.63 -0.54 -10.56
CA GLU A 59 12.16 -1.60 -9.70
C GLU A 59 13.19 -0.99 -8.75
N PHE A 60 13.19 -1.44 -7.50
CA PHE A 60 14.07 -0.93 -6.46
C PHE A 60 14.87 -2.10 -5.89
N ASP A 61 16.11 -1.84 -5.48
CA ASP A 61 16.89 -2.82 -4.71
C ASP A 61 16.14 -3.22 -3.44
N TYR A 62 15.67 -2.22 -2.68
CA TYR A 62 14.86 -2.42 -1.49
C TYR A 62 13.62 -1.52 -1.54
N VAL A 63 12.48 -2.04 -1.09
CA VAL A 63 11.24 -1.26 -0.96
C VAL A 63 10.66 -1.41 0.45
N GLY A 64 10.18 -0.31 1.01
CA GLY A 64 9.32 -0.32 2.20
C GLY A 64 7.87 -0.08 1.78
N VAL A 65 6.96 -1.00 2.13
CA VAL A 65 5.54 -0.96 1.79
C VAL A 65 4.70 -0.79 3.05
N ILE A 66 3.86 0.24 3.08
CA ILE A 66 2.86 0.48 4.11
C ILE A 66 1.51 -0.06 3.64
N ILE A 67 0.98 -1.03 4.38
CA ILE A 67 -0.36 -1.59 4.23
C ILE A 67 -1.29 -0.88 5.20
N GLY A 68 -2.28 -0.17 4.66
CA GLY A 68 -3.27 0.56 5.43
C GLY A 68 -4.44 -0.31 5.88
N GLU A 69 -5.48 0.35 6.42
CA GLU A 69 -6.66 -0.29 7.02
C GLU A 69 -7.59 -0.97 6.00
N ASP A 70 -7.39 -0.76 4.70
CA ASP A 70 -8.14 -1.39 3.61
C ASP A 70 -7.83 -2.87 3.40
N LEU A 71 -6.76 -3.39 4.01
CA LEU A 71 -6.38 -4.79 4.03
C LEU A 71 -6.08 -5.23 5.46
N ARG A 72 -6.85 -6.20 5.97
CA ARG A 72 -6.76 -6.68 7.35
C ARG A 72 -6.76 -8.21 7.41
N TYR A 73 -6.43 -8.75 8.58
CA TYR A 73 -6.60 -10.17 8.86
C TYR A 73 -7.63 -10.40 9.97
N ASP A 74 -8.68 -11.13 9.62
CA ASP A 74 -9.67 -11.66 10.57
C ASP A 74 -10.11 -13.04 10.07
N ASN A 75 -9.49 -14.10 10.61
CA ASN A 75 -9.67 -15.50 10.18
C ASN A 75 -9.53 -15.71 8.66
N GLY A 76 -8.79 -14.83 8.00
CA GLY A 76 -8.74 -14.71 6.55
C GLY A 76 -8.34 -13.30 6.14
N ILE A 77 -7.95 -13.12 4.88
CA ILE A 77 -7.66 -11.80 4.32
C ILE A 77 -8.98 -11.08 4.07
N VAL A 78 -9.13 -9.89 4.65
CA VAL A 78 -10.31 -9.03 4.50
C VAL A 78 -9.90 -7.76 3.76
N THR A 79 -10.67 -7.40 2.73
CA THR A 79 -10.52 -6.14 1.99
C THR A 79 -11.69 -5.21 2.29
N ASP A 80 -11.39 -3.92 2.48
CA ASP A 80 -12.38 -2.93 2.90
C ASP A 80 -12.20 -1.60 2.15
N PHE A 81 -13.01 -1.42 1.09
CA PHE A 81 -12.95 -0.20 0.28
C PHE A 81 -13.51 1.05 0.99
N PHE A 82 -14.13 0.92 2.16
CA PHE A 82 -14.53 2.08 2.95
C PHE A 82 -13.36 2.73 3.68
N GLN A 83 -12.27 1.99 3.89
CA GLN A 83 -11.02 2.48 4.47
C GLN A 83 -10.05 3.05 3.42
N ARG A 84 -10.45 3.07 2.15
CA ARG A 84 -9.70 3.75 1.09
C ARG A 84 -9.96 5.25 1.14
N ALA A 85 -8.96 6.01 0.75
CA ALA A 85 -9.03 7.46 0.61
C ALA A 85 -10.25 7.86 -0.25
N ARG A 86 -10.96 8.90 0.16
CA ARG A 86 -12.04 9.52 -0.63
C ARG A 86 -11.51 10.08 -1.94
N THR A 87 -10.24 10.46 -1.97
CA THR A 87 -9.56 10.94 -3.17
C THR A 87 -9.12 9.82 -4.11
N ASP A 88 -9.18 8.54 -3.71
CA ASP A 88 -8.82 7.39 -4.55
C ASP A 88 -9.81 7.26 -5.73
N GLN A 89 -9.33 7.57 -6.93
CA GLN A 89 -10.14 7.47 -8.15
C GLN A 89 -10.42 6.02 -8.56
N SER A 90 -9.61 5.04 -8.12
CA SER A 90 -9.78 3.63 -8.50
C SER A 90 -11.06 3.01 -7.93
N ILE A 91 -11.56 3.53 -6.82
CA ILE A 91 -12.80 3.08 -6.17
C ILE A 91 -14.01 3.96 -6.48
N LYS A 92 -13.86 4.95 -7.37
CA LYS A 92 -14.95 5.87 -7.72
C LYS A 92 -16.14 5.10 -8.28
N GLY A 93 -17.33 5.36 -7.73
CA GLY A 93 -18.56 4.67 -8.11
C GLY A 93 -18.85 3.38 -7.35
N LEU A 94 -17.88 2.79 -6.64
CA LEU A 94 -18.11 1.55 -5.86
C LEU A 94 -19.15 1.74 -4.75
N LYS A 95 -19.18 2.90 -4.08
CA LYS A 95 -20.22 3.18 -3.08
C LYS A 95 -21.63 3.20 -3.68
N GLY A 96 -21.77 3.67 -4.92
CA GLY A 96 -23.03 3.66 -5.65
C GLY A 96 -23.42 2.26 -6.08
N LEU A 97 -22.45 1.48 -6.58
CA LEU A 97 -22.65 0.08 -6.93
C LEU A 97 -23.01 -0.76 -5.71
N TYR A 98 -22.36 -0.56 -4.57
CA TYR A 98 -22.61 -1.30 -3.33
C TYR A 98 -24.07 -1.20 -2.86
N LYS A 99 -24.73 -0.04 -3.08
CA LYS A 99 -26.15 0.14 -2.77
C LYS A 99 -27.08 -0.61 -3.71
N LYS A 100 -26.64 -0.91 -4.93
CA LYS A 100 -27.43 -1.56 -5.99
C LYS A 100 -27.15 -3.06 -6.07
N ASP A 101 -25.89 -3.44 -6.05
CA ASP A 101 -25.35 -4.79 -6.08
C ASP A 101 -24.13 -4.88 -5.15
N LYS A 102 -24.39 -5.32 -3.92
CA LYS A 102 -23.40 -5.43 -2.86
C LYS A 102 -22.30 -6.42 -3.23
N GLU A 103 -22.65 -7.59 -3.76
CA GLU A 103 -21.67 -8.64 -4.04
C GLU A 103 -20.72 -8.23 -5.16
N GLN A 104 -21.26 -7.65 -6.24
CA GLN A 104 -20.43 -7.18 -7.34
C GLN A 104 -19.47 -6.08 -6.90
N ALA A 105 -19.94 -5.12 -6.09
CA ALA A 105 -19.10 -4.08 -5.53
C ALA A 105 -17.95 -4.65 -4.68
N LEU A 106 -18.25 -5.62 -3.80
CA LEU A 106 -17.26 -6.27 -2.95
C LEU A 106 -16.23 -7.06 -3.77
N ARG A 107 -16.64 -7.80 -4.81
CA ARG A 107 -15.72 -8.52 -5.69
C ARG A 107 -14.77 -7.58 -6.44
N ILE A 108 -15.28 -6.46 -6.94
CA ILE A 108 -14.45 -5.47 -7.65
C ILE A 108 -13.48 -4.79 -6.69
N ALA A 109 -13.97 -4.36 -5.52
CA ALA A 109 -13.16 -3.78 -4.45
C ALA A 109 -12.00 -4.71 -4.04
N ASP A 110 -12.30 -5.98 -3.79
CA ASP A 110 -11.31 -6.98 -3.40
C ASP A 110 -10.18 -7.09 -4.42
N ARG A 111 -10.53 -7.15 -5.71
CA ARG A 111 -9.56 -7.21 -6.80
C ARG A 111 -8.69 -5.95 -6.87
N ILE A 112 -9.27 -4.77 -6.73
CA ILE A 112 -8.53 -3.49 -6.77
C ILE A 112 -7.53 -3.41 -5.62
N ILE A 113 -7.97 -3.72 -4.39
CA ILE A 113 -7.13 -3.64 -3.19
C ILE A 113 -6.00 -4.67 -3.27
N LYS A 114 -6.30 -5.93 -3.61
CA LYS A 114 -5.28 -6.98 -3.76
C LYS A 114 -4.28 -6.67 -4.87
N ASN A 115 -4.75 -6.16 -6.01
CA ASN A 115 -3.86 -5.75 -7.10
C ASN A 115 -2.96 -4.58 -6.70
N THR A 116 -3.47 -3.64 -5.88
CA THR A 116 -2.66 -2.54 -5.34
C THR A 116 -1.47 -3.11 -4.57
N TYR A 117 -1.73 -3.95 -3.57
CA TYR A 117 -0.67 -4.50 -2.73
C TYR A 117 0.22 -5.49 -3.47
N ARG A 118 -0.33 -6.30 -4.39
CA ARG A 118 0.49 -7.16 -5.26
C ARG A 118 1.52 -6.33 -6.03
N THR A 119 1.09 -5.23 -6.64
CA THR A 119 2.00 -4.38 -7.41
C THR A 119 3.09 -3.77 -6.55
N LEU A 120 2.76 -3.26 -5.35
CA LEU A 120 3.72 -2.62 -4.44
C LEU A 120 4.73 -3.64 -3.87
N LEU A 121 4.25 -4.78 -3.41
CA LEU A 121 5.06 -5.81 -2.74
C LEU A 121 6.07 -6.47 -3.68
N THR A 122 5.85 -6.43 -5.00
CA THR A 122 6.74 -7.02 -6.00
C THR A 122 7.78 -6.04 -6.55
N ARG A 123 7.89 -4.81 -6.03
CA ARG A 123 8.83 -3.81 -6.56
C ARG A 123 10.26 -3.93 -6.03
N GLY A 124 10.46 -4.65 -4.93
CA GLY A 124 11.79 -4.87 -4.33
C GLY A 124 12.48 -6.10 -4.94
N GLN A 125 13.66 -5.91 -5.52
CA GLN A 125 14.45 -6.99 -6.11
C GLN A 125 15.27 -7.74 -5.05
N LYS A 126 15.95 -7.03 -4.15
CA LYS A 126 16.79 -7.61 -3.08
C LYS A 126 16.03 -7.76 -1.76
N GLY A 127 15.05 -6.90 -1.50
CA GLY A 127 14.22 -7.01 -0.31
C GLY A 127 12.97 -6.14 -0.30
N CYS A 128 11.98 -6.57 0.48
CA CYS A 128 10.71 -5.89 0.66
C CYS A 128 10.36 -5.88 2.16
N TYR A 129 10.33 -4.69 2.76
CA TYR A 129 9.95 -4.47 4.14
C TYR A 129 8.49 -4.05 4.19
N ILE A 130 7.73 -4.60 5.14
CA ILE A 130 6.29 -4.39 5.23
C ILE A 130 5.94 -3.83 6.61
N TYR A 131 5.21 -2.72 6.61
CA TYR A 131 4.49 -2.23 7.78
C TYR A 131 2.98 -2.44 7.55
N CYS A 132 2.27 -2.98 8.54
CA CYS A 132 0.81 -3.11 8.48
C CYS A 132 0.21 -2.27 9.60
N VAL A 133 -0.80 -1.46 9.28
CA VAL A 133 -1.59 -0.76 10.31
C VAL A 133 -2.36 -1.78 11.15
N ASP A 134 -2.96 -2.79 10.52
CA ASP A 134 -3.57 -3.92 11.23
C ASP A 134 -2.51 -4.87 11.81
N LYS A 135 -2.54 -5.02 13.14
CA LYS A 135 -1.58 -5.88 13.89
C LYS A 135 -1.81 -7.36 13.63
N ASN A 136 -3.04 -7.78 13.36
CA ASN A 136 -3.35 -9.17 13.05
C ASN A 136 -2.75 -9.56 11.70
N LEU A 137 -2.86 -8.69 10.70
CA LEU A 137 -2.21 -8.86 9.41
C LEU A 137 -0.69 -8.91 9.54
N ALA A 138 -0.09 -8.02 10.33
CA ALA A 138 1.35 -8.05 10.59
C ALA A 138 1.81 -9.41 11.16
N THR A 139 1.05 -9.93 12.13
CA THR A 139 1.33 -11.22 12.77
C THR A 139 1.20 -12.36 11.77
N TYR A 140 0.08 -12.41 11.04
CA TYR A 140 -0.17 -13.39 9.99
C TYR A 140 0.94 -13.42 8.93
N LEU A 141 1.35 -12.25 8.42
CA LEU A 141 2.42 -12.18 7.43
C LEU A 141 3.77 -12.64 8.01
N LYS A 142 4.10 -12.26 9.25
CA LYS A 142 5.33 -12.72 9.91
C LYS A 142 5.38 -14.24 10.05
N GLU A 143 4.28 -14.88 10.43
CA GLU A 143 4.19 -16.34 10.53
C GLU A 143 4.40 -17.00 9.16
N ARG A 144 3.73 -16.49 8.11
CA ARG A 144 3.88 -17.00 6.74
C ARG A 144 5.31 -16.85 6.19
N LEU A 145 6.03 -15.80 6.58
CA LEU A 145 7.43 -15.60 6.18
C LEU A 145 8.38 -16.58 6.87
N LYS A 146 8.15 -16.91 8.15
CA LYS A 146 8.95 -17.92 8.88
C LYS A 146 8.87 -19.31 8.23
N HIS A 147 7.73 -19.66 7.65
CA HIS A 147 7.56 -20.94 6.94
C HIS A 147 8.27 -20.99 5.58
N LYS A 148 8.81 -19.87 5.08
CA LYS A 148 9.59 -19.80 3.83
C LYS A 148 11.10 -19.81 4.04
N THR A 149 11.59 -19.88 5.28
CA THR A 149 13.02 -20.09 5.54
C THR A 149 13.43 -21.44 4.95
N TYR A 150 14.32 -21.39 3.96
CA TYR A 150 14.73 -22.50 3.11
C TYR A 150 15.02 -23.79 3.90
N LYS A 151 14.51 -24.93 3.42
CA LYS A 151 15.21 -26.20 3.61
C LYS A 151 16.63 -25.96 3.10
N ASN A 152 17.61 -25.88 3.98
CA ASN A 152 19.00 -26.07 3.57
C ASN A 152 19.05 -27.47 2.98
N GLU A 153 19.40 -27.57 1.70
CA GLU A 153 19.99 -28.78 1.14
C GLU A 153 21.30 -29.01 1.90
N SER A 154 21.19 -29.80 2.96
CA SER A 154 22.30 -30.36 3.71
C SER A 154 21.79 -31.67 4.29
N ASP A 155 21.49 -32.62 3.40
CA ASP A 155 21.47 -34.05 3.72
C ASP A 155 21.75 -34.84 2.44
N CYS A 156 22.94 -35.44 2.44
CA CYS A 156 23.52 -36.44 1.53
C CYS A 156 24.08 -35.98 0.17
#